data_AF-A0A395IUD0-F1
#
_entry.id   AF-A0A395IUD0-F1
#
_cell.length_a   1.000
_cell.length_b   1.000
_cell.length_c   1.000
_cell.angle_alpha   90.00
_cell.angle_beta   90.00
_cell.angle_gamma   90.00
#
_symmetry.space_group_name_H-M   'P 1'
#
loop_
_entity.id
_entity.type
_entity.pdbx_description
1 polymer ?
#
loop_
_entity_poly.entity_id
_entity_poly.type
_entity_poly.pdbx_seq_one_letter_code
_entity_poly.pdbx_strand_id
1 'polypeptide(L)'
;MTRKFGKGISVSSTNEGYKTSIILKPRSTRQAVCGHAITGKLYYQSCSRHMEFWRAMISASSACNILITSDNIDWESPRGDLIKRAYWHCATMETTLHLDMDLPLTSIMNLEQRIALPLFKSTYCEEDFEGDQKSHWQAHNSSVLALRRICIHIQRGISEMSKQGANSASKNAFSLLSATGVQQLASQLTQWRGLLPSAIQWPEE
;
A
#
# COMPACT_ATOMS: atom_id res chain seq x y z
N MET A 1 -6.07 13.05 -56.80
CA MET A 1 -4.82 13.75 -57.15
C MET A 1 -3.81 13.49 -56.03
N THR A 2 -2.67 12.93 -56.38
CA THR A 2 -1.69 12.21 -55.54
C THR A 2 -0.72 13.18 -54.84
N ARG A 3 -0.52 13.11 -53.51
CA ARG A 3 0.68 12.64 -52.73
C ARG A 3 0.72 13.44 -51.40
N LYS A 4 1.25 13.00 -50.25
CA LYS A 4 2.13 11.89 -49.89
C LYS A 4 2.02 11.56 -48.38
N PHE A 5 2.38 10.32 -48.08
CA PHE A 5 2.39 9.55 -46.82
C PHE A 5 3.04 10.17 -45.57
N GLY A 6 2.48 9.79 -44.42
CA GLY A 6 3.17 9.67 -43.13
C GLY A 6 2.29 8.95 -42.09
N LYS A 7 2.52 7.64 -41.94
CA LYS A 7 2.07 6.67 -40.90
C LYS A 7 1.41 7.30 -39.66
N GLY A 8 0.26 6.86 -39.14
CA GLY A 8 -0.49 5.62 -39.26
C GLY A 8 -1.25 5.42 -37.93
N ILE A 9 -2.38 4.70 -38.03
CA ILE A 9 -3.30 4.24 -36.97
C ILE A 9 -4.52 5.14 -36.73
N SER A 10 -5.66 4.47 -36.84
CA SER A 10 -7.03 4.94 -36.87
C SER A 10 -7.86 4.17 -35.83
N VAL A 11 -8.94 4.80 -35.33
CA VAL A 11 -10.20 4.19 -34.84
C VAL A 11 -10.08 3.54 -33.42
N SER A 12 -11.04 3.55 -32.49
CA SER A 12 -12.48 3.87 -32.45
C SER A 12 -12.88 4.24 -31.02
N SER A 13 -13.90 5.09 -30.91
CA SER A 13 -14.73 5.28 -29.72
C SER A 13 -15.40 3.97 -29.28
N THR A 14 -15.22 3.58 -28.01
CA THR A 14 -16.24 2.90 -27.20
C THR A 14 -15.91 3.02 -25.69
N ASN A 15 -16.98 3.24 -24.91
CA ASN A 15 -17.10 3.25 -23.45
C ASN A 15 -16.64 4.51 -22.69
N GLU A 16 -17.61 5.40 -22.50
CA GLU A 16 -17.71 6.53 -21.58
C GLU A 16 -17.68 6.14 -20.07
N GLY A 17 -16.81 5.20 -19.67
CA GLY A 17 -16.65 4.78 -18.26
C GLY A 17 -15.28 5.10 -17.62
N TYR A 18 -14.34 5.66 -18.39
CA TYR A 18 -12.91 5.72 -18.03
C TYR A 18 -12.39 7.11 -17.64
N LYS A 19 -13.26 8.07 -17.34
CA LYS A 19 -12.94 9.51 -17.32
C LYS A 19 -12.54 10.13 -15.97
N THR A 20 -11.99 9.35 -15.03
CA THR A 20 -11.30 9.95 -13.87
C THR A 20 -9.87 9.43 -13.72
N SER A 21 -9.09 9.56 -14.80
CA SER A 21 -7.63 9.45 -14.74
C SER A 21 -7.05 10.85 -14.66
N ILE A 22 -6.55 11.22 -13.47
CA ILE A 22 -5.75 12.42 -13.27
C ILE A 22 -4.43 12.20 -14.01
N ILE A 23 -4.30 12.78 -15.20
CA ILE A 23 -3.06 12.79 -15.97
C ILE A 23 -2.13 13.83 -15.32
N LEU A 24 -1.35 13.40 -14.31
CA LEU A 24 -0.19 14.16 -13.85
C LEU A 24 0.94 13.99 -14.88
N LYS A 25 1.12 15.01 -15.72
CA LYS A 25 2.25 15.09 -16.66
C LYS A 25 3.52 15.44 -15.87
N PRO A 26 4.56 14.59 -15.82
CA PRO A 26 5.73 14.87 -15.00
C PRO A 26 6.62 15.93 -15.65
N ARG A 27 6.98 16.99 -14.90
CA ARG A 27 7.93 18.03 -15.34
C ARG A 27 9.36 17.85 -14.80
N SER A 28 9.67 16.73 -14.15
CA SER A 28 11.02 16.46 -13.64
C SER A 28 11.27 14.97 -13.40
N THR A 29 12.38 14.47 -13.96
CA THR A 29 12.77 13.06 -14.09
C THR A 29 13.09 12.35 -12.76
N ARG A 30 12.92 13.01 -11.61
CA ARG A 30 13.16 12.41 -10.27
C ARG A 30 11.89 12.12 -9.47
N GLN A 31 10.74 12.70 -9.84
CA GLN A 31 9.43 12.43 -9.23
C GLN A 31 8.55 11.50 -10.09
N ALA A 32 8.87 11.36 -11.38
CA ALA A 32 8.14 10.51 -12.31
C ALA A 32 8.18 9.01 -11.95
N VAL A 33 9.18 8.57 -11.17
CA VAL A 33 9.38 7.16 -10.79
C VAL A 33 8.36 6.71 -9.74
N CYS A 34 7.97 7.59 -8.81
CA CYS A 34 6.98 7.25 -7.78
C CYS A 34 5.54 7.34 -8.32
N GLY A 35 5.23 8.33 -9.16
CA GLY A 35 3.89 8.50 -9.75
C GLY A 35 3.51 7.42 -10.77
N HIS A 36 4.40 7.10 -11.72
CA HIS A 36 4.12 6.02 -12.70
C HIS A 36 4.10 4.63 -12.06
N ALA A 37 4.86 4.42 -10.97
CA ALA A 37 4.87 3.14 -10.28
C ALA A 37 3.51 2.87 -9.59
N ILE A 38 2.82 3.87 -9.06
CA ILE A 38 1.57 3.63 -8.32
C ILE A 38 0.38 3.33 -9.27
N THR A 39 0.29 4.00 -10.43
CA THR A 39 -0.77 3.73 -11.41
C THR A 39 -0.55 2.43 -12.18
N GLY A 40 0.70 2.09 -12.51
CA GLY A 40 1.03 0.79 -13.12
C GLY A 40 0.75 -0.40 -12.19
N LYS A 41 0.89 -0.21 -10.88
CA LYS A 41 0.69 -1.24 -9.84
C LYS A 41 -0.74 -1.79 -9.80
N LEU A 42 -1.76 -0.94 -9.88
CA LEU A 42 -3.16 -1.38 -9.91
C LEU A 42 -3.48 -2.13 -11.21
N TYR A 43 -2.97 -1.65 -12.35
CA TYR A 43 -3.15 -2.30 -13.65
C TYR A 43 -2.52 -3.71 -13.69
N TYR A 44 -1.30 -3.89 -13.17
CA TYR A 44 -0.65 -5.21 -13.11
C TYR A 44 -1.34 -6.20 -12.16
N GLN A 45 -1.88 -5.70 -11.04
CA GLN A 45 -2.67 -6.49 -10.10
C GLN A 45 -4.00 -6.94 -10.72
N SER A 46 -4.64 -6.10 -11.54
CA SER A 46 -5.87 -6.44 -12.26
C SER A 46 -5.67 -7.36 -13.46
N CYS A 47 -4.45 -7.44 -14.03
CA CYS A 47 -4.14 -8.25 -15.22
C CYS A 47 -3.48 -9.62 -14.91
N SER A 48 -3.67 -10.18 -13.71
CA SER A 48 -3.19 -11.53 -13.33
C SER A 48 -1.67 -11.74 -13.39
N ARG A 49 -0.86 -10.67 -13.37
CA ARG A 49 0.63 -10.74 -13.36
C ARG A 49 1.19 -10.55 -11.95
N HIS A 50 0.62 -11.25 -10.97
CA HIS A 50 0.98 -11.15 -9.55
C HIS A 50 2.50 -11.29 -9.29
N MET A 51 3.19 -12.14 -10.04
CA MET A 51 4.65 -12.33 -9.90
C MET A 51 5.47 -11.12 -10.40
N GLU A 52 5.04 -10.46 -11.48
CA GLU A 52 5.74 -9.29 -11.99
C GLU A 52 5.49 -8.08 -11.11
N PHE A 53 4.26 -7.98 -10.61
CA PHE A 53 3.89 -7.03 -9.59
C PHE A 53 4.76 -7.20 -8.33
N TRP A 54 4.89 -8.43 -7.84
CA TRP A 54 5.76 -8.74 -6.71
C TRP A 54 7.22 -8.35 -6.99
N ARG A 55 7.81 -8.71 -8.14
CA ARG A 55 9.19 -8.31 -8.48
C ARG A 55 9.38 -6.80 -8.50
N ALA A 56 8.41 -6.06 -9.03
CA ALA A 56 8.43 -4.60 -9.02
C ALA A 56 8.34 -4.05 -7.58
N MET A 57 7.51 -4.66 -6.73
CA MET A 57 7.41 -4.29 -5.31
C MET A 57 8.71 -4.56 -4.55
N ILE A 58 9.34 -5.72 -4.73
CA ILE A 58 10.64 -6.05 -4.10
C ILE A 58 11.73 -5.07 -4.53
N SER A 59 11.73 -4.68 -5.80
CA SER A 59 12.67 -3.67 -6.32
C SER A 59 12.45 -2.30 -5.66
N ALA A 60 11.18 -1.89 -5.51
CA ALA A 60 10.82 -0.65 -4.82
C ALA A 60 11.18 -0.70 -3.33
N SER A 61 10.92 -1.82 -2.64
CA SER A 61 11.30 -2.04 -1.24
C SER A 61 12.81 -1.95 -1.05
N SER A 62 13.59 -2.55 -1.95
CA SER A 62 15.05 -2.50 -1.90
C SER A 62 15.58 -1.07 -2.09
N ALA A 63 15.01 -0.32 -3.04
CA ALA A 63 15.36 1.08 -3.24
C ALA A 63 14.99 1.96 -2.02
N CYS A 64 13.82 1.72 -1.42
CA CYS A 64 13.41 2.42 -0.18
C CYS A 64 14.35 2.09 0.98
N ASN A 65 14.74 0.82 1.14
CA ASN A 65 15.68 0.40 2.17
C ASN A 65 17.03 1.13 2.03
N ILE A 66 17.59 1.19 0.82
CA ILE A 66 18.83 1.93 0.54
C ILE A 66 18.66 3.41 0.84
N LEU A 67 17.56 4.04 0.38
CA LEU A 67 17.30 5.45 0.60
C LEU A 67 17.26 5.80 2.10
N ILE A 68 16.58 4.96 2.90
CA ILE A 68 16.42 5.17 4.34
C ILE A 68 17.74 4.95 5.10
N THR A 69 18.58 4.02 4.66
CA THR A 69 19.83 3.68 5.35
C THR A 69 21.01 4.55 4.92
N SER A 70 20.99 5.13 3.72
CA SER A 70 22.12 5.87 3.15
C SER A 70 22.05 7.38 3.37
N ASP A 71 20.85 7.95 3.45
CA ASP A 71 20.66 9.39 3.62
C ASP A 71 20.40 9.76 5.09
N ASN A 72 20.95 10.89 5.54
CA ASN A 72 20.51 11.53 6.78
C ASN A 72 19.21 12.30 6.51
N ILE A 73 18.07 11.66 6.81
CA ILE A 73 16.73 12.17 6.49
C ILE A 73 16.20 12.98 7.68
N ASP A 74 15.82 14.23 7.41
CA ASP A 74 14.95 14.99 8.31
C ASP A 74 13.51 14.44 8.20
N TRP A 75 13.11 13.67 9.22
CA TRP A 75 11.81 13.02 9.28
C TRP A 75 10.62 13.99 9.45
N GLU A 76 10.85 15.21 9.93
CA GLU A 76 9.79 16.21 10.08
C GLU A 76 9.63 17.09 8.83
N SER A 77 10.58 17.02 7.90
CA SER A 77 10.46 17.69 6.61
C SER A 77 9.37 17.06 5.73
N PRO A 78 8.81 17.83 4.76
CA PRO A 78 7.96 17.27 3.72
C PRO A 78 8.63 16.10 2.97
N ARG A 79 9.92 16.24 2.61
CA ARG A 79 10.66 15.13 1.98
C ARG A 79 10.66 13.86 2.85
N GLY A 80 10.83 14.01 4.16
CA GLY A 80 10.75 12.91 5.12
C GLY A 80 9.37 12.25 5.12
N ASP A 81 8.29 13.02 5.07
CA ASP A 81 6.92 12.50 5.00
C ASP A 81 6.66 11.71 3.70
N LEU A 82 7.19 12.14 2.55
CA LEU A 82 7.14 11.33 1.31
C LEU A 82 7.84 9.98 1.46
N ILE A 83 9.00 9.96 2.12
CA ILE A 83 9.76 8.73 2.36
C ILE A 83 8.98 7.81 3.31
N LYS A 84 8.36 8.35 4.37
CA LYS A 84 7.45 7.59 5.25
C LYS A 84 6.30 6.96 4.44
N ARG A 85 5.64 7.73 3.57
CA ARG A 85 4.54 7.23 2.71
C ARG A 85 5.02 6.10 1.78
N ALA A 86 6.16 6.28 1.11
CA ALA A 86 6.73 5.27 0.21
C ALA A 86 7.09 3.99 0.96
N TYR A 87 7.72 4.12 2.13
CA TYR A 87 8.06 3.02 3.03
C TYR A 87 6.80 2.23 3.42
N TRP A 88 5.81 2.90 4.00
CA TRP A 88 4.62 2.24 4.52
C TRP A 88 3.77 1.62 3.42
N HIS A 89 3.73 2.22 2.22
CA HIS A 89 3.11 1.61 1.05
C HIS A 89 3.82 0.32 0.64
N CYS A 90 5.16 0.32 0.55
CA CYS A 90 5.92 -0.88 0.21
C CYS A 90 5.75 -1.98 1.25
N ALA A 91 5.94 -1.65 2.54
CA ALA A 91 5.78 -2.60 3.64
C ALA A 91 4.36 -3.19 3.69
N THR A 92 3.33 -2.38 3.42
CA THR A 92 1.94 -2.85 3.38
C THR A 92 1.70 -3.83 2.24
N MET A 93 2.06 -3.44 1.02
CA MET A 93 1.83 -4.27 -0.14
C MET A 93 2.60 -5.59 -0.07
N GLU A 94 3.84 -5.54 0.42
CA GLU A 94 4.68 -6.72 0.59
C GLU A 94 4.12 -7.67 1.65
N THR A 95 3.56 -7.12 2.74
CA THR A 95 2.83 -7.91 3.74
C THR A 95 1.59 -8.58 3.14
N THR A 96 0.81 -7.86 2.34
CA THR A 96 -0.37 -8.42 1.67
C THR A 96 0.01 -9.57 0.75
N LEU A 97 1.04 -9.38 -0.08
CA LEU A 97 1.53 -10.43 -0.98
C LEU A 97 2.07 -11.66 -0.22
N HIS A 98 2.72 -11.44 0.93
CA HIS A 98 3.15 -12.51 1.81
C HIS A 98 1.97 -13.26 2.43
N LEU A 99 0.94 -12.55 2.89
CA LEU A 99 -0.26 -13.17 3.45
C LEU A 99 -1.07 -13.96 2.42
N ASP A 100 -1.20 -13.42 1.20
CA ASP A 100 -2.06 -14.00 0.17
C ASP A 100 -1.39 -15.15 -0.59
N MET A 101 -0.07 -15.10 -0.76
CA MET A 101 0.67 -16.02 -1.65
C MET A 101 1.94 -16.62 -1.03
N ASP A 102 2.21 -16.37 0.26
CA ASP A 102 3.41 -16.84 0.98
C ASP A 102 4.73 -16.42 0.31
N LEU A 103 4.72 -15.26 -0.36
CA LEU A 103 5.92 -14.70 -0.99
C LEU A 103 6.89 -14.15 0.07
N PRO A 104 8.21 -14.24 -0.15
CA PRO A 104 9.18 -13.83 0.85
C PRO A 104 9.21 -12.32 1.05
N LEU A 105 9.38 -11.93 2.31
CA LEU A 105 9.57 -10.55 2.74
C LEU A 105 11.05 -10.13 2.62
N THR A 106 11.28 -8.86 2.33
CA THR A 106 12.57 -8.20 2.25
C THR A 106 12.95 -7.55 3.58
N SER A 107 14.18 -7.05 3.65
CA SER A 107 14.71 -6.38 4.84
C SER A 107 13.99 -5.07 5.19
N ILE A 108 13.13 -4.54 4.31
CA ILE A 108 12.39 -3.30 4.60
C ILE A 108 11.52 -3.44 5.85
N MET A 109 11.03 -4.65 6.13
CA MET A 109 10.22 -4.97 7.30
C MET A 109 10.98 -4.74 8.63
N ASN A 110 12.32 -4.79 8.61
CA ASN A 110 13.15 -4.55 9.79
C ASN A 110 13.19 -3.06 10.20
N LEU A 111 12.75 -2.16 9.32
CA LEU A 111 12.74 -0.72 9.58
C LEU A 111 11.43 -0.24 10.23
N GLU A 112 10.45 -1.13 10.45
CA GLU A 112 9.10 -0.75 10.89
C GLU A 112 9.08 0.01 12.23
N GLN A 113 9.99 -0.33 13.14
CA GLN A 113 10.10 0.36 14.44
C GLN A 113 10.80 1.72 14.35
N ARG A 114 11.54 1.98 13.26
CA ARG A 114 12.33 3.22 13.08
C ARG A 114 11.54 4.30 12.33
N ILE A 115 10.54 3.91 11.54
CA ILE A 115 9.80 4.82 10.67
C ILE A 115 8.46 5.16 11.31
N ALA A 116 8.28 6.43 11.67
CA ALA A 116 7.00 6.93 12.17
C ALA A 116 5.90 6.85 11.09
N LEU A 117 4.64 6.88 11.52
CA LEU A 117 3.50 7.00 10.61
C LEU A 117 3.58 8.29 9.79
N PRO A 118 3.16 8.27 8.51
CA PRO A 118 3.07 9.48 7.71
C PRO A 118 1.98 10.39 8.30
N LEU A 119 2.27 11.68 8.37
CA LEU A 119 1.39 12.68 8.99
C LEU A 119 0.59 13.49 7.96
N PHE A 120 0.94 13.34 6.68
CA PHE A 120 0.27 14.02 5.57
C PHE A 120 0.21 15.56 5.69
N LYS A 121 1.16 16.16 6.43
CA LYS A 121 1.13 17.57 6.84
C LYS A 121 1.19 18.60 5.69
N SER A 122 1.69 18.21 4.52
CA SER A 122 1.88 19.16 3.40
C SER A 122 1.39 18.59 2.08
N THR A 123 0.60 19.40 1.39
CA THR A 123 0.38 19.24 -0.04
C THR A 123 1.61 19.71 -0.80
N TYR A 124 2.19 18.88 -1.67
CA TYR A 124 3.40 19.24 -2.41
C TYR A 124 3.10 20.15 -3.60
N CYS A 125 1.94 19.96 -4.23
CA CYS A 125 1.42 20.80 -5.29
C CYS A 125 -0.10 20.79 -5.30
N GLU A 126 -0.72 21.74 -5.98
CA GLU A 126 -2.18 21.88 -6.08
C GLU A 126 -2.84 20.61 -6.66
N GLU A 127 -2.17 19.94 -7.61
CA GLU A 127 -2.69 18.73 -8.21
C GLU A 127 -2.72 17.53 -7.25
N ASP A 128 -1.79 17.45 -6.29
CA ASP A 128 -1.81 16.44 -5.22
C ASP A 128 -2.98 16.67 -4.26
N PHE A 129 -3.31 17.95 -3.98
CA PHE A 129 -4.48 18.30 -3.16
C PHE A 129 -5.77 17.88 -3.85
N GLU A 130 -5.95 18.29 -5.12
CA GLU A 130 -7.13 17.92 -5.88
C GLU A 130 -7.27 16.41 -6.06
N GLY A 131 -6.14 15.73 -6.29
CA GLY A 131 -6.11 14.29 -6.41
C GLY A 131 -6.57 13.58 -5.15
N ASP A 132 -6.12 14.04 -3.99
CA ASP A 132 -6.60 13.52 -2.70
C ASP A 132 -8.07 13.84 -2.44
N GLN A 133 -8.53 15.05 -2.76
CA GLN A 133 -9.94 15.40 -2.60
C GLN A 133 -10.88 14.55 -3.45
N LYS A 134 -10.43 14.09 -4.62
CA LYS A 134 -11.20 13.25 -5.53
C LYS A 134 -11.14 11.75 -5.18
N SER A 135 -9.99 11.28 -4.69
CA SER A 135 -9.72 9.84 -4.49
C SER A 135 -9.68 9.39 -3.04
N HIS A 136 -9.58 10.33 -2.10
CA HIS A 136 -9.36 10.09 -0.67
C HIS A 136 -8.19 9.12 -0.40
N TRP A 137 -7.13 9.22 -1.21
CA TRP A 137 -6.03 8.25 -1.18
C TRP A 137 -5.29 8.27 0.16
N GLN A 138 -5.19 9.42 0.84
CA GLN A 138 -4.54 9.51 2.16
C GLN A 138 -5.33 8.76 3.23
N ALA A 139 -6.65 8.94 3.23
CA ALA A 139 -7.57 8.23 4.11
C ALA A 139 -7.52 6.72 3.80
N HIS A 140 -7.57 6.34 2.53
CA HIS A 140 -7.43 4.95 2.11
C HIS A 140 -6.10 4.34 2.59
N ASN A 141 -4.98 5.02 2.37
CA ASN A 141 -3.66 4.53 2.76
C ASN A 141 -3.54 4.31 4.27
N SER A 142 -4.05 5.27 5.06
CA SER A 142 -4.06 5.20 6.52
C SER A 142 -4.91 4.02 7.03
N SER A 143 -6.08 3.83 6.44
CA SER A 143 -7.00 2.74 6.76
C SER A 143 -6.41 1.37 6.44
N VAL A 144 -5.81 1.21 5.25
CA VAL A 144 -5.15 -0.05 4.87
C VAL A 144 -3.95 -0.34 5.77
N LEU A 145 -3.20 0.67 6.18
CA LEU A 145 -2.09 0.50 7.12
C LEU A 145 -2.56 0.06 8.50
N ALA A 146 -3.67 0.62 9.00
CA ALA A 146 -4.29 0.16 10.24
C ALA A 146 -4.76 -1.30 10.13
N LEU A 147 -5.39 -1.67 9.01
CA LEU A 147 -5.82 -3.04 8.76
C LEU A 147 -4.64 -4.02 8.71
N ARG A 148 -3.54 -3.66 8.02
CA ARG A 148 -2.31 -4.46 7.95
C ARG A 148 -1.80 -4.83 9.35
N ARG A 149 -1.86 -3.89 10.32
CA ARG A 149 -1.41 -4.16 11.69
C ARG A 149 -2.26 -5.24 12.36
N ILE A 150 -3.58 -5.21 12.15
CA ILE A 150 -4.50 -6.26 12.62
C ILE A 150 -4.12 -7.60 11.97
N CYS A 151 -3.92 -7.63 10.65
CA CYS A 151 -3.54 -8.85 9.92
C CYS A 151 -2.21 -9.45 10.41
N ILE A 152 -1.17 -8.62 10.61
CA ILE A 152 0.13 -9.08 11.13
C ILE A 152 -0.02 -9.63 12.55
N HIS A 153 -0.84 -8.99 13.38
CA HIS A 153 -1.09 -9.47 14.74
C HIS A 153 -1.69 -10.89 14.72
N ILE A 154 -2.67 -11.11 13.85
CA ILE A 154 -3.28 -12.44 13.62
C ILE A 154 -2.23 -13.45 13.15
N GLN A 155 -1.47 -13.13 12.11
CA GLN A 155 -0.49 -14.03 11.52
C GLN A 155 0.61 -14.42 12.51
N ARG A 156 1.08 -13.47 13.32
CA ARG A 156 2.06 -13.74 14.38
C ARG A 156 1.50 -14.71 15.42
N GLY A 157 0.27 -14.52 15.89
CA GLY A 157 -0.33 -15.45 16.84
C GLY A 157 -0.53 -16.87 16.28
N ILE A 158 -0.92 -16.99 15.00
CA ILE A 158 -0.99 -18.29 14.31
C ILE A 158 0.41 -18.95 14.24
N SER A 159 1.41 -18.18 13.83
CA SER A 159 2.79 -18.66 13.67
C SER A 159 3.43 -19.09 15.00
N GLU A 160 3.17 -18.35 16.08
CA GLU A 160 3.63 -18.67 17.43
C GLU A 160 3.00 -19.97 17.93
N MET A 161 1.70 -20.20 17.68
CA MET A 161 1.04 -21.47 18.02
C MET A 161 1.63 -22.64 17.24
N SER A 162 1.83 -22.49 15.94
CA SER A 162 2.38 -23.55 15.08
C SER A 162 3.78 -23.99 15.53
N LYS A 163 4.60 -23.05 16.04
CA LYS A 163 5.95 -23.33 16.58
C LYS A 163 5.94 -23.94 17.98
N GLN A 164 4.84 -23.81 18.75
CA GLN A 164 4.75 -24.21 20.17
C GLN A 164 4.25 -25.64 20.42
N GLY A 165 4.42 -26.58 19.47
CA GLY A 165 4.00 -27.98 19.63
C GLY A 165 4.23 -28.59 21.04
N ALA A 166 3.14 -29.09 21.64
CA ALA A 166 2.97 -29.88 22.87
C ALA A 166 3.57 -29.42 24.22
N ASN A 167 4.69 -28.71 24.28
CA ASN A 167 5.50 -28.66 25.51
C ASN A 167 5.62 -27.30 26.22
N SER A 168 4.93 -26.25 25.76
CA SER A 168 4.91 -24.98 26.51
C SER A 168 3.65 -24.19 26.21
N ALA A 169 2.69 -24.21 27.14
CA ALA A 169 1.46 -23.43 27.08
C ALA A 169 1.74 -21.93 27.32
N SER A 170 2.14 -21.19 26.28
CA SER A 170 2.00 -19.73 26.33
C SER A 170 0.51 -19.39 26.28
N LYS A 171 -0.03 -18.88 27.39
CA LYS A 171 -1.45 -18.48 27.52
C LYS A 171 -1.88 -17.48 26.43
N ASN A 172 -0.95 -16.71 25.88
CA ASN A 172 -1.24 -15.63 24.93
C ASN A 172 -1.54 -16.14 23.51
N ALA A 173 -0.81 -17.14 23.01
CA ALA A 173 -1.01 -17.68 21.65
C ALA A 173 -2.31 -18.49 21.54
N PHE A 174 -2.60 -19.31 22.57
CA PHE A 174 -3.87 -20.04 22.67
C PHE A 174 -5.07 -19.11 22.84
N SER A 175 -4.88 -17.94 23.46
CA SER A 175 -5.93 -16.94 23.64
C SER A 175 -6.34 -16.21 22.36
N LEU A 176 -5.53 -16.20 21.29
CA LEU A 176 -5.87 -15.47 20.06
C LEU A 176 -6.81 -16.28 19.14
N LEU A 177 -6.64 -17.61 19.10
CA LEU A 177 -7.48 -18.52 18.31
C LEU A 177 -8.57 -19.21 19.14
N SER A 178 -8.63 -18.95 20.46
CA SER A 178 -9.80 -19.30 21.25
C SER A 178 -11.04 -18.53 20.75
N ALA A 179 -12.23 -19.01 21.11
CA ALA A 179 -13.47 -18.28 20.83
C ALA A 179 -13.40 -16.82 21.32
N THR A 180 -12.76 -16.56 22.47
CA THR A 180 -12.54 -15.20 22.99
C THR A 180 -11.59 -14.37 22.13
N GLY A 181 -10.48 -14.93 21.64
CA GLY A 181 -9.56 -14.21 20.75
C GLY A 181 -10.16 -13.88 19.39
N VAL A 182 -10.91 -14.82 18.81
CA VAL A 182 -11.65 -14.59 17.55
C VAL A 182 -12.69 -13.48 17.73
N GLN A 183 -13.41 -13.47 18.86
CA GLN A 183 -14.35 -12.39 19.19
C GLN A 183 -13.65 -11.03 19.37
N GLN A 184 -12.47 -11.02 20.01
CA GLN A 184 -11.66 -9.80 20.12
C GLN A 184 -11.20 -9.29 18.74
N LEU A 185 -10.73 -10.16 17.86
CA LEU A 185 -10.34 -9.78 16.49
C LEU A 185 -11.53 -9.27 15.68
N ALA A 186 -12.69 -9.94 15.78
CA ALA A 186 -13.92 -9.47 15.17
C ALA A 186 -14.29 -8.06 15.69
N SER A 187 -14.17 -7.82 17.00
CA SER A 187 -14.42 -6.50 17.58
C SER A 187 -13.44 -5.43 17.08
N GLN A 188 -12.15 -5.78 16.92
CA GLN A 188 -11.13 -4.88 16.36
C GLN A 188 -11.42 -4.53 14.89
N LEU A 189 -11.87 -5.50 14.09
CA LEU A 189 -12.26 -5.27 12.70
C LEU A 189 -13.51 -4.40 12.59
N THR A 190 -14.52 -4.65 13.43
CA THR A 190 -15.71 -3.79 13.51
C THR A 190 -15.35 -2.37 13.94
N GLN A 191 -14.48 -2.23 14.94
CA GLN A 191 -13.99 -0.92 15.37
C GLN A 191 -13.21 -0.21 14.26
N TRP A 192 -12.29 -0.91 13.60
CA TRP A 192 -11.54 -0.36 12.46
C TRP A 192 -12.48 0.14 11.37
N ARG A 193 -13.51 -0.65 11.01
CA ARG A 193 -14.52 -0.26 10.01
C ARG A 193 -15.28 1.00 10.44
N GLY A 194 -15.66 1.10 11.72
CA GLY A 194 -16.36 2.28 12.26
C GLY A 194 -15.50 3.55 12.32
N LEU A 195 -14.17 3.42 12.36
CA LEU A 195 -13.23 4.55 12.37
C LEU A 195 -12.88 5.07 10.97
N LEU A 196 -13.34 4.39 9.91
CA LEU A 196 -13.11 4.85 8.55
C LEU A 196 -13.83 6.20 8.32
N PRO A 197 -13.21 7.18 7.64
CA PRO A 197 -13.92 8.39 7.21
C PRO A 197 -15.12 8.07 6.33
N SER A 198 -16.21 8.84 6.46
CA SER A 198 -17.47 8.64 5.72
C SER A 198 -17.28 8.51 4.20
N ALA A 199 -16.31 9.24 3.64
CA ALA A 199 -16.00 9.21 2.21
C ALA A 199 -15.47 7.87 1.70
N ILE A 200 -14.98 6.99 2.59
CA ILE A 200 -14.45 5.67 2.24
C ILE A 200 -15.14 4.52 2.99
N GLN A 201 -16.23 4.81 3.72
CA GLN A 201 -17.06 3.78 4.33
C GLN A 201 -17.90 3.07 3.27
N TRP A 202 -18.11 1.77 3.43
CA TRP A 202 -19.07 1.04 2.60
C TRP A 202 -20.49 1.41 2.99
N PRO A 203 -21.40 1.57 2.02
CA PRO A 203 -22.82 1.66 2.35
C PRO A 203 -23.24 0.39 3.09
N GLU A 204 -23.90 0.55 4.23
CA GLU A 204 -24.61 -0.55 4.88
C GLU A 204 -25.95 -0.68 4.15
N GLU A 205 -26.16 -1.80 3.47
CA GLU A 205 -27.46 -2.18 2.89
C GLU A 205 -28.43 -2.69 3.96
#